data_AF-A0A0R3QVV7-F1
#
_entry.id   AF-A0A0R3QVV7-F1
#
_cell.length_a   1.000
_cell.length_b   1.000
_cell.length_c   1.000
_cell.angle_alpha   90.00
_cell.angle_beta   90.00
_cell.angle_gamma   90.00
#
_symmetry.space_group_name_H-M   'P 1'
#
loop_
_entity.id
_entity.type
_entity.pdbx_description
1 polymer ?
#
loop_
_entity_poly.entity_id
_entity_poly.type
_entity_poly.pdbx_seq_one_letter_code
_entity_poly.pdbx_strand_id
1 'polypeptide(L)' 'MNCVSQFAPAGDSHVWTTDDLLPAFVYVTVRAQLQHLGAEIRLIEDFTPQLQGSGQTELMFTTLRASYFQICNDKNLP' A
#
# COMPACT_ATOMS: atom_id res chain seq x y z
N MET A 1 -5.25 -13.41 -11.48
CA MET A 1 -4.34 -13.60 -10.32
C MET A 1 -3.18 -14.54 -10.67
N ASN A 2 -2.62 -14.50 -11.88
CA ASN A 2 -1.58 -15.48 -12.30
C ASN A 2 -0.17 -15.11 -11.83
N CYS A 3 0.08 -13.84 -11.52
CA CYS A 3 1.38 -13.38 -11.05
C CYS A 3 1.68 -13.88 -9.63
N VAL A 4 0.70 -13.85 -8.73
CA VAL A 4 0.88 -14.29 -7.34
C VAL A 4 1.16 -15.79 -7.28
N SER A 5 0.37 -16.61 -7.96
CA SER A 5 0.57 -18.06 -8.01
C SER A 5 1.88 -18.48 -8.69
N GLN A 6 2.42 -17.66 -9.59
CA GLN A 6 3.69 -17.93 -10.26
C GLN A 6 4.92 -17.62 -9.38
N PHE A 7 4.83 -16.63 -8.48
CA PHE A 7 6.00 -16.09 -7.77
C PHE A 7 5.95 -16.23 -6.24
N ALA A 8 4.80 -16.57 -5.65
CA ALA A 8 4.69 -16.78 -4.21
C ALA A 8 4.93 -18.27 -3.85
N PRO A 9 5.85 -18.60 -2.92
CA PRO A 9 6.12 -19.98 -2.50
C PRO A 9 4.89 -20.71 -1.93
N ALA A 10 3.94 -19.97 -1.37
CA ALA A 10 2.70 -20.49 -0.79
C ALA A 10 1.53 -20.59 -1.81
N GLY A 11 1.75 -20.20 -3.08
CA GLY A 11 0.77 -20.30 -4.16
C GLY A 11 -0.57 -19.60 -3.86
N ASP A 12 -1.67 -20.20 -4.35
CA ASP A 12 -3.03 -19.69 -4.15
C ASP A 12 -3.59 -19.90 -2.73
N SER A 13 -2.88 -20.67 -1.89
CA SER A 13 -3.30 -20.94 -0.50
C SER A 13 -2.79 -19.91 0.52
N HIS A 14 -2.00 -18.93 0.09
CA HIS A 14 -1.47 -17.92 0.99
C HIS A 14 -2.55 -16.93 1.42
N VAL A 15 -2.81 -16.87 2.73
CA VAL A 15 -3.68 -15.83 3.30
C VAL A 15 -2.82 -14.60 3.53
N TRP A 16 -3.01 -13.59 2.69
CA TRP A 16 -2.31 -12.32 2.80
C TRP A 16 -2.70 -11.60 4.09
N THR A 17 -1.73 -11.45 4.98
CA THR A 17 -1.88 -10.67 6.20
C THR A 17 -1.37 -9.24 5.98
N THR A 18 -1.68 -8.33 6.91
CA THR A 18 -1.12 -6.98 6.88
C THR A 18 0.41 -6.98 6.97
N ASP A 19 0.99 -7.96 7.67
CA ASP A 19 2.45 -8.13 7.79
C ASP A 19 3.10 -8.52 6.47
N ASP A 20 2.37 -9.20 5.57
CA ASP A 20 2.83 -9.47 4.20
C ASP A 20 2.62 -8.25 3.29
N LEU A 21 1.48 -7.56 3.44
CA LEU A 21 1.05 -6.49 2.55
C LEU A 21 1.82 -5.20 2.77
N LEU A 22 2.07 -4.78 4.02
CA LEU A 22 2.71 -3.51 4.29
C LEU A 22 4.13 -3.42 3.70
N PRO A 23 5.03 -4.41 3.89
CA PRO A 23 6.34 -4.40 3.26
C PRO A 23 6.27 -4.40 1.72
N ALA A 24 5.31 -5.14 1.14
CA ALA A 24 5.10 -5.15 -0.30
C ALA A 24 4.68 -3.75 -0.82
N PHE A 25 3.78 -3.07 -0.11
CA PHE A 25 3.37 -1.70 -0.43
C PHE A 25 4.54 -0.73 -0.31
N VAL A 26 5.36 -0.82 0.75
CA VAL A 26 6.59 -0.01 0.88
C VAL A 26 7.49 -0.21 -0.33
N TYR A 27 7.80 -1.48 -0.66
CA TYR A 27 8.67 -1.81 -1.78
C TYR A 27 8.15 -1.26 -3.11
N VAL A 28 6.88 -1.49 -3.44
CA VAL A 28 6.26 -1.03 -4.69
C VAL A 28 6.21 0.49 -4.74
N THR A 29 5.83 1.15 -3.64
CA THR A 29 5.71 2.61 -3.57
C THR A 29 7.06 3.30 -3.80
N VAL A 30 8.14 2.80 -3.19
CA VAL A 30 9.49 3.31 -3.43
C VAL A 30 9.89 3.15 -4.88
N ARG A 31 9.63 1.98 -5.47
CA ARG A 31 10.04 1.66 -6.85
C ARG A 31 9.19 2.34 -7.92
N ALA A 32 7.95 2.69 -7.61
CA ALA A 32 7.07 3.41 -8.50
C ALA A 32 7.47 4.89 -8.67
N GLN A 33 8.27 5.45 -7.74
CA GLN A 33 8.77 6.83 -7.80
C GLN A 33 7.66 7.87 -8.05
N LEU A 34 6.50 7.66 -7.41
CA LEU A 34 5.34 8.53 -7.55
C LEU A 34 5.68 9.95 -7.08
N GLN A 35 5.59 10.90 -8.02
CA GLN A 35 5.85 12.30 -7.73
C GLN A 35 4.73 12.86 -6.86
N HIS A 36 5.10 13.69 -5.89
CA HIS A 36 4.15 14.36 -4.98
C HIS A 36 3.17 13.40 -4.28
N LEU A 37 3.57 12.16 -3.99
CA LEU A 37 2.70 11.11 -3.46
C LEU A 37 1.84 11.55 -2.25
N GLY A 38 2.38 12.36 -1.35
CA GLY A 38 1.60 12.90 -0.22
C GLY A 38 0.41 13.78 -0.64
N ALA A 39 0.54 14.53 -1.73
CA ALA A 39 -0.55 15.32 -2.30
C ALA A 39 -1.59 14.44 -2.98
N GLU A 40 -1.17 13.43 -3.73
CA GLU A 40 -2.09 12.46 -4.36
C GLU A 40 -2.90 11.67 -3.32
N ILE A 41 -2.26 11.24 -2.23
CA ILE A 41 -2.93 10.59 -1.10
C ILE A 41 -4.00 11.52 -0.50
N ARG A 42 -3.65 12.79 -0.23
CA ARG A 42 -4.61 13.77 0.29
C ARG A 42 -5.75 14.06 -0.67
N LEU A 43 -5.47 14.14 -1.97
CA LEU A 43 -6.51 14.30 -2.99
C LEU A 43 -7.53 13.16 -2.91
N ILE A 44 -7.08 11.92 -2.79
CA ILE A 44 -8.01 10.78 -2.67
C ILE A 44 -8.86 10.89 -1.40
N GLU A 45 -8.28 11.27 -0.26
CA GLU A 45 -9.02 11.47 0.99
C GLU A 45 -10.11 12.54 0.87
N ASP A 46 -9.75 13.68 0.31
CA ASP A 46 -10.61 14.86 0.27
C ASP A 46 -11.78 14.66 -0.72
N PHE A 47 -11.56 13.89 -1.80
CA PHE A 47 -12.52 13.74 -2.90
C PHE A 47 -13.20 12.36 -2.96
N THR A 48 -12.87 11.43 -2.06
CA THR A 48 -13.46 10.07 -2.04
C THR A 48 -14.03 9.70 -0.67
N PRO A 49 -15.05 10.41 -0.16
CA PRO A 49 -15.63 10.12 1.15
C PRO A 49 -16.25 8.70 1.22
N GLN A 50 -16.74 8.17 0.09
CA GLN A 50 -17.25 6.80 -0.01
C GLN A 50 -16.17 5.70 0.14
N LEU A 51 -14.90 6.06 0.30
CA LEU A 51 -13.84 5.09 0.54
C LEU A 51 -13.98 4.43 1.92
N GLN A 52 -14.57 5.13 2.90
CA GLN A 52 -14.90 4.55 4.21
C GLN A 52 -15.98 3.48 4.07
N GLY A 53 -15.73 2.29 4.61
CA GLY A 53 -16.63 1.14 4.49
C GLY A 53 -16.53 0.39 3.15
N SER A 54 -15.59 0.75 2.27
CA SER A 54 -15.40 0.08 0.96
C SER A 54 -14.65 -1.25 1.04
N GLY A 55 -14.40 -1.77 2.26
CA GLY A 55 -13.82 -3.08 2.49
C GLY A 55 -12.37 -3.16 2.04
N GLN A 56 -12.09 -3.94 1.00
CA GLN A 56 -10.71 -4.17 0.54
C GLN A 56 -10.05 -2.90 0.00
N THR A 57 -10.81 -2.01 -0.65
CA THR A 57 -10.26 -0.76 -1.19
C THR A 57 -9.83 0.18 -0.07
N GLU A 58 -10.64 0.28 0.98
CA GLU A 58 -10.30 1.02 2.21
C GLU A 58 -9.03 0.48 2.87
N LEU A 59 -8.93 -0.86 2.97
CA LEU A 59 -7.75 -1.52 3.50
C LEU A 59 -6.50 -1.18 2.67
N MET A 60 -6.55 -1.35 1.34
CA MET A 60 -5.44 -1.05 0.44
C MET A 60 -5.01 0.41 0.54
N PHE A 61 -5.96 1.34 0.60
CA PHE A 61 -5.64 2.76 0.74
C PHE A 61 -5.00 3.06 2.09
N THR A 62 -5.49 2.45 3.16
CA THR A 62 -4.88 2.56 4.50
C THR A 62 -3.46 2.01 4.51
N THR A 63 -3.22 0.86 3.88
CA THR A 63 -1.86 0.29 3.75
C THR A 63 -0.94 1.19 2.92
N LEU A 64 -1.44 1.82 1.86
CA LEU A 64 -0.68 2.81 1.09
C LEU A 64 -0.27 4.00 1.96
N ARG A 65 -1.21 4.58 2.74
CA ARG A 65 -0.90 5.68 3.68
C ARG A 65 0.17 5.26 4.68
N ALA A 66 0.00 4.10 5.32
CA ALA A 66 0.98 3.58 6.27
C ALA A 66 2.37 3.41 5.62
N SER A 67 2.44 2.87 4.41
CA SER A 67 3.70 2.71 3.68
C SER A 67 4.36 4.06 3.36
N TYR A 68 3.59 5.07 2.97
CA TYR A 68 4.09 6.43 2.74
C TYR A 68 4.67 7.03 4.03
N PHE A 69 3.97 6.91 5.15
CA PHE A 69 4.47 7.39 6.45
C PHE A 69 5.77 6.69 6.85
N GLN A 70 5.86 5.37 6.68
CA GLN A 70 7.07 4.61 6.98
C GLN A 70 8.26 5.08 6.12
N ILE A 71 8.06 5.23 4.81
CA ILE A 71 9.10 5.73 3.89
C ILE A 71 9.55 7.14 4.27
N CYS A 72 8.63 8.02 4.66
CA CYS A 72 8.96 9.37 5.11
C CYS A 72 9.74 9.37 6.42
N ASN A 73 9.35 8.53 7.39
CA ASN A 73 10.06 8.42 8.67
C ASN A 73 11.48 7.88 8.49
N ASP A 74 11.68 6.86 7.65
CA ASP A 74 13.01 6.32 7.35
C ASP A 74 13.93 7.33 6.66
N LYS A 75 13.37 8.19 5.78
CA LYS A 75 14.12 9.30 5.14
C LYS A 75 14.50 10.42 6.11
N ASN A 76 13.80 10.52 7.24
CA ASN A 76 14.06 11.51 8.29
C ASN A 76 14.99 10.96 9.39
N LEU A 77 15.52 9.73 9.24
CA LEU A 77 16.55 9.20 10.10
C LEU A 77 17.90 9.89 9.77
N PRO A 78 18.62 10.43 10.77
CA PRO A 78 19.87 11.19 10.56
C PRO A 78 21.00 10.38 9.93
#